data_AF-A7T733-F1
#
_entry.id   AF-A7T733-F1
#
_cell.length_a   1.000
_cell.length_b   1.000
_cell.length_c   1.000
_cell.angle_alpha   90.00
_cell.angle_beta   90.00
_cell.angle_gamma   90.00
#
_symmetry.space_group_name_H-M   'P 1'
#
loop_
_entity.id
_entity.type
_entity.pdbx_description
1 polymer ?
#
loop_
_entity_poly.entity_id
_entity_poly.type
_entity_poly.pdbx_seq_one_letter_code
_entity_poly.pdbx_strand_id
1 'polypeptide(L)'
;RFPCITSPRGSLVACYRFPCITSPRGSLAACYRFPCITSPRGSLAACYRFPCITSPRGSLAACYRFPCITSPRGSLAACYRFPCITSPRGSLVACYRFPCITSPRGSLAACYRFPCITSPRGSLAACYRFPCITSPRGSLAACYRFPCITSPRGSLVACYRFPCITSPRGSLVACYRFPCIT
;
A
#
# COMPACT_ATOMS: atom_id res chain seq x y z
N ARG A 1 -2.15 -33.84 -10.90
CA ARG A 1 -3.15 -32.75 -10.78
C ARG A 1 -3.15 -32.30 -9.32
N PHE A 2 -2.56 -31.14 -8.98
CA PHE A 2 -2.52 -30.70 -7.59
C PHE A 2 -3.93 -30.27 -7.14
N PRO A 3 -4.43 -30.71 -5.98
CA PRO A 3 -5.77 -30.37 -5.51
C PRO A 3 -5.85 -28.90 -5.08
N CYS A 4 -7.01 -28.26 -5.27
CA CYS A 4 -7.31 -26.98 -4.65
C CYS A 4 -7.63 -27.19 -3.16
N ILE A 5 -7.13 -26.31 -2.28
CA ILE A 5 -7.45 -26.37 -0.85
C ILE A 5 -8.57 -25.37 -0.55
N THR A 6 -9.61 -25.85 0.14
CA THR A 6 -10.69 -25.02 0.66
C THR A 6 -10.81 -25.23 2.17
N SER A 7 -10.59 -24.16 2.94
CA SER A 7 -10.78 -24.16 4.41
C SER A 7 -11.81 -23.08 4.79
N PRO A 8 -13.11 -23.44 4.92
CA PRO A 8 -14.18 -22.48 5.16
C PRO A 8 -13.98 -21.64 6.43
N ARG A 9 -13.53 -22.32 7.51
CA ARG A 9 -13.15 -21.75 8.80
C ARG A 9 -11.96 -22.53 9.32
N GLY A 10 -10.77 -21.94 9.28
CA GLY A 10 -9.56 -22.64 9.77
C GLY A 10 -8.27 -21.88 9.50
N SER A 11 -7.22 -22.32 10.19
CA SER A 11 -5.85 -21.89 9.96
C SER A 11 -5.14 -22.89 9.05
N LEU A 12 -4.40 -22.38 8.08
CA LEU A 12 -3.54 -23.16 7.20
C LEU A 12 -2.11 -22.64 7.37
N VAL A 13 -1.18 -23.55 7.64
CA VAL A 13 0.22 -23.23 7.90
C VAL A 13 1.09 -24.02 6.93
N ALA A 14 2.17 -23.40 6.46
CA ALA A 14 3.20 -24.06 5.66
C ALA A 14 2.63 -24.68 4.37
N CYS A 15 1.86 -23.89 3.61
CA CYS A 15 1.32 -24.34 2.34
C CYS A 15 2.33 -24.12 1.21
N TYR A 16 2.64 -25.18 0.46
CA TYR A 16 3.60 -25.16 -0.65
C TYR A 16 2.99 -25.74 -1.93
N ARG A 17 3.10 -25.02 -3.05
CA ARG A 17 2.82 -25.53 -4.42
C ARG A 17 1.41 -26.12 -4.66
N PHE A 18 0.35 -25.42 -4.27
CA PHE A 18 -1.01 -25.75 -4.74
C PHE A 18 -1.48 -24.79 -5.84
N PRO A 19 -2.48 -25.16 -6.65
CA PRO A 19 -3.02 -24.26 -7.68
C PRO A 19 -3.80 -23.10 -7.07
N CYS A 20 -4.57 -23.35 -6.02
CA CYS A 20 -5.47 -22.37 -5.41
C CYS A 20 -5.67 -22.67 -3.92
N ILE A 21 -5.73 -21.61 -3.09
CA ILE A 21 -6.26 -21.71 -1.72
C ILE A 21 -7.42 -20.73 -1.55
N THR A 22 -8.53 -21.24 -1.01
CA THR A 22 -9.68 -20.41 -0.59
C THR A 22 -9.92 -20.57 0.91
N SER A 23 -9.79 -19.47 1.66
CA SER A 23 -10.04 -19.42 3.11
C SER A 23 -10.99 -18.26 3.46
N PRO A 24 -12.32 -18.47 3.35
CA PRO A 24 -13.35 -17.46 3.59
C PRO A 24 -13.21 -16.71 4.92
N ARG A 25 -12.93 -17.46 5.99
CA ARG A 25 -12.74 -16.97 7.36
C ARG A 25 -11.58 -17.73 8.03
N GLY A 26 -10.35 -17.35 7.71
CA GLY A 26 -9.18 -18.11 8.15
C GLY A 26 -7.88 -17.34 8.14
N SER A 27 -6.86 -17.91 8.77
CA SER A 27 -5.49 -17.41 8.72
C SER A 27 -4.64 -18.33 7.85
N LEU A 28 -3.75 -17.73 7.08
CA LEU A 28 -2.78 -18.43 6.24
C LEU A 28 -1.39 -17.93 6.60
N ALA A 29 -0.50 -18.85 6.94
CA ALA A 29 0.88 -18.52 7.29
C ALA A 29 1.86 -19.30 6.40
N ALA A 30 2.94 -18.64 6.00
CA ALA A 30 4.05 -19.23 5.24
C ALA A 30 3.58 -19.91 3.94
N CYS A 31 3.00 -19.11 3.04
CA CYS A 31 2.52 -19.59 1.75
C CYS A 31 3.55 -19.28 0.65
N TYR A 32 3.97 -20.32 -0.08
CA TYR A 32 4.97 -20.23 -1.15
C TYR A 32 4.45 -20.76 -2.49
N ARG A 33 4.56 -19.93 -3.55
CA ARG A 33 4.31 -20.25 -4.96
C ARG A 33 2.89 -20.81 -5.24
N PHE A 34 1.90 -19.93 -5.32
CA PHE A 34 0.56 -20.28 -5.79
C PHE A 34 0.09 -19.32 -6.87
N PRO A 35 -0.77 -19.76 -7.80
CA PRO A 35 -1.50 -18.90 -8.72
C PRO A 35 -2.42 -17.87 -8.04
N CYS A 36 -3.23 -18.28 -7.06
CA CYS A 36 -4.24 -17.39 -6.44
C CYS A 36 -4.50 -17.74 -4.96
N ILE A 37 -4.66 -16.71 -4.11
CA ILE A 37 -5.24 -16.83 -2.76
C ILE A 37 -6.45 -15.89 -2.63
N THR A 38 -7.56 -16.42 -2.11
CA THR A 38 -8.75 -15.63 -1.76
C THR A 38 -9.08 -15.78 -0.28
N SER A 39 -8.96 -14.69 0.48
CA SER A 39 -9.25 -14.63 1.93
C SER A 39 -10.17 -13.45 2.30
N PRO A 40 -11.49 -13.58 2.07
CA PRO A 40 -12.52 -12.57 2.32
C PRO A 40 -12.45 -11.90 3.69
N ARG A 41 -12.26 -12.70 4.75
CA ARG A 41 -12.16 -12.27 6.15
C ARG A 41 -11.02 -13.03 6.84
N GLY A 42 -9.78 -12.77 6.43
CA GLY A 42 -8.64 -13.55 6.89
C GLY A 42 -7.34 -12.76 7.00
N SER A 43 -6.37 -13.35 7.69
CA SER A 43 -5.01 -12.83 7.78
C SER A 43 -4.08 -13.70 6.93
N LEU A 44 -3.24 -13.09 6.08
CA LEU A 44 -2.14 -13.79 5.42
C LEU A 44 -0.80 -13.26 5.94
N ALA A 45 0.10 -14.16 6.31
CA ALA A 45 1.45 -13.82 6.76
C ALA A 45 2.49 -14.59 5.94
N ALA A 46 3.59 -13.91 5.60
CA ALA A 46 4.75 -14.48 4.90
C ALA A 46 4.35 -15.13 3.56
N CYS A 47 3.88 -14.31 2.62
CA CYS A 47 3.49 -14.76 1.29
C CYS A 47 4.58 -14.42 0.26
N TYR A 48 5.14 -15.44 -0.39
CA TYR A 48 6.16 -15.32 -1.43
C TYR A 48 5.68 -15.80 -2.81
N ARG A 49 5.80 -14.91 -3.83
CA ARG A 49 5.58 -15.17 -5.27
C ARG A 49 4.18 -15.67 -5.62
N PHE A 50 3.23 -14.76 -5.82
CA PHE A 50 1.90 -15.09 -6.34
C PHE A 50 1.46 -14.10 -7.42
N PRO A 51 0.64 -14.51 -8.40
CA PRO A 51 -0.05 -13.62 -9.31
C PRO A 51 -1.05 -12.66 -8.63
N CYS A 52 -1.92 -13.16 -7.74
CA CYS A 52 -3.03 -12.35 -7.21
C CYS A 52 -3.39 -12.73 -5.76
N ILE A 53 -3.58 -11.73 -4.89
CA ILE A 53 -4.24 -11.89 -3.58
C ILE A 53 -5.47 -10.97 -3.51
N THR A 54 -6.60 -11.53 -3.06
CA THR A 54 -7.81 -10.77 -2.77
C THR A 54 -8.22 -10.95 -1.30
N SER A 55 -8.12 -9.87 -0.50
CA SER A 55 -8.47 -9.85 0.93
C SER A 55 -9.40 -8.67 1.31
N PRO A 56 -10.70 -8.77 0.98
CA PRO A 56 -11.74 -7.76 1.23
C PRO A 56 -11.72 -7.11 2.62
N ARG A 57 -11.58 -7.94 3.67
CA ARG A 57 -11.52 -7.54 5.08
C ARG A 57 -10.45 -8.33 5.81
N GLY A 58 -9.18 -8.09 5.46
CA GLY A 58 -8.07 -8.91 5.95
C GLY A 58 -6.79 -8.14 6.21
N SER A 59 -5.88 -8.76 6.93
CA SER A 59 -4.52 -8.26 7.14
C SER A 59 -3.52 -9.08 6.33
N LEU A 60 -2.55 -8.41 5.73
CA LEU A 60 -1.51 -9.01 4.91
C LEU A 60 -0.16 -8.54 5.44
N ALA A 61 0.71 -9.47 5.85
CA ALA A 61 2.03 -9.17 6.39
C ALA A 61 3.12 -9.90 5.62
N ALA A 62 4.23 -9.21 5.37
CA ALA A 62 5.42 -9.74 4.70
C ALA A 62 5.10 -10.37 3.33
N CYS A 63 4.68 -9.52 2.39
CA CYS A 63 4.35 -9.92 1.03
C CYS A 63 5.51 -9.55 0.09
N TYR A 64 6.11 -10.55 -0.56
CA TYR A 64 7.21 -10.39 -1.53
C TYR A 64 6.83 -10.83 -2.96
N ARG A 65 6.99 -9.91 -3.94
CA ARG A 65 6.80 -10.10 -5.40
C ARG A 65 5.41 -10.59 -5.84
N PHE A 66 4.50 -9.66 -6.10
CA PHE A 66 3.20 -9.97 -6.69
C PHE A 66 2.80 -8.95 -7.75
N PRO A 67 2.06 -9.34 -8.80
CA PRO A 67 1.40 -8.44 -9.73
C PRO A 67 0.36 -7.51 -9.09
N CYS A 68 -0.57 -8.05 -8.29
CA CYS A 68 -1.72 -7.28 -7.80
C CYS A 68 -2.16 -7.70 -6.39
N ILE A 69 -2.42 -6.73 -5.51
CA ILE A 69 -3.15 -6.92 -4.24
C ILE A 69 -4.36 -5.99 -4.18
N THR A 70 -5.52 -6.56 -3.83
CA THR A 70 -6.76 -5.82 -3.57
C THR A 70 -7.25 -6.05 -2.14
N SER A 71 -7.17 -5.01 -1.30
CA SER A 71 -7.58 -5.04 0.13
C SER A 71 -8.49 -3.85 0.51
N PRO A 72 -9.78 -3.90 0.12
CA PRO A 72 -10.79 -2.85 0.35
C PRO A 72 -10.85 -2.27 1.76
N ARG A 73 -10.80 -3.14 2.78
CA ARG A 73 -10.86 -2.79 4.20
C ARG A 73 -9.81 -3.60 4.97
N GLY A 74 -8.55 -3.45 4.59
CA GLY A 74 -7.46 -4.29 5.13
C GLY A 74 -6.21 -3.51 5.50
N SER A 75 -5.34 -4.16 6.26
CA SER A 75 -4.00 -3.66 6.56
C SER A 75 -2.95 -4.47 5.79
N LEU A 76 -1.91 -3.80 5.34
CA LEU A 76 -0.81 -4.37 4.56
C LEU A 76 0.50 -3.88 5.18
N ALA A 77 1.36 -4.80 5.57
CA ALA A 77 2.63 -4.50 6.20
C ALA A 77 3.78 -5.20 5.47
N ALA A 78 4.91 -4.50 5.31
CA ALA A 78 6.13 -5.02 4.70
C ALA A 78 5.89 -5.60 3.29
N CYS A 79 5.53 -4.72 2.35
CA CYS A 79 5.27 -5.09 0.97
C CYS A 79 6.46 -4.70 0.09
N TYR A 80 7.07 -5.67 -0.58
CA TYR A 80 8.21 -5.48 -1.49
C TYR A 80 7.92 -5.91 -2.95
N ARG A 81 8.13 -4.98 -3.90
CA ARG A 81 8.03 -5.15 -5.37
C ARG A 81 6.66 -5.61 -5.90
N PHE A 82 5.78 -4.65 -6.18
CA PHE A 82 4.50 -4.94 -6.84
C PHE A 82 4.18 -3.90 -7.91
N PRO A 83 3.49 -4.26 -9.01
CA PRO A 83 2.88 -3.33 -9.94
C PRO A 83 1.79 -2.43 -9.34
N CYS A 84 0.82 -3.00 -8.61
CA CYS A 84 -0.36 -2.25 -8.17
C CYS A 84 -0.88 -2.71 -6.79
N ILE A 85 -1.17 -1.76 -5.89
CA ILE A 85 -1.98 -1.98 -4.66
C ILE A 85 -3.20 -1.07 -4.68
N THR A 86 -4.37 -1.65 -4.40
CA THR A 86 -5.62 -0.90 -4.17
C THR A 86 -6.17 -1.17 -2.77
N SER A 87 -6.15 -0.13 -1.92
CA SER A 87 -6.62 -0.19 -0.51
C SER A 87 -7.56 0.98 -0.12
N PRO A 88 -8.83 0.94 -0.58
CA PRO A 88 -9.85 1.98 -0.38
C PRO A 88 -9.97 2.53 1.05
N ARG A 89 -9.97 1.66 2.05
CA ARG A 89 -10.10 1.97 3.48
C ARG A 89 -9.12 1.12 4.29
N GLY A 90 -7.84 1.23 3.96
CA GLY A 90 -6.79 0.39 4.54
C GLY A 90 -5.55 1.15 4.97
N SER A 91 -4.68 0.49 5.73
CA SER A 91 -3.36 0.99 6.09
C SER A 91 -2.29 0.21 5.32
N LEU A 92 -1.33 0.91 4.70
CA LEU A 92 -0.12 0.28 4.17
C LEU A 92 1.11 0.77 4.95
N VAL A 93 1.94 -0.14 5.41
CA VAL A 93 3.16 0.16 6.17
C VAL A 93 4.36 -0.51 5.51
N ALA A 94 5.47 0.21 5.37
CA ALA A 94 6.72 -0.27 4.82
C ALA A 94 6.56 -0.84 3.40
N CYS A 95 6.28 0.05 2.45
CA CYS A 95 6.12 -0.30 1.05
C CYS A 95 7.37 0.12 0.25
N TYR A 96 8.02 -0.84 -0.42
CA TYR A 96 9.21 -0.62 -1.24
C TYR A 96 9.00 -1.00 -2.73
N ARG A 97 9.27 -0.06 -3.65
CA ARG A 97 9.25 -0.20 -5.14
C ARG A 97 7.90 -0.63 -5.74
N PHE A 98 7.05 0.34 -6.06
CA PHE A 98 5.80 0.07 -6.79
C PHE A 98 5.54 1.15 -7.84
N PRO A 99 4.92 0.80 -8.99
CA PRO A 99 4.37 1.77 -9.94
C PRO A 99 3.25 2.65 -9.39
N CYS A 100 2.23 2.08 -8.73
CA CYS A 100 1.03 2.83 -8.34
C CYS A 100 0.42 2.34 -7.02
N ILE A 101 0.06 3.27 -6.12
CA ILE A 101 -0.81 3.01 -4.95
C ILE A 101 -2.04 3.93 -4.99
N THR A 102 -3.20 3.33 -4.78
CA THR A 102 -4.47 4.06 -4.61
C THR A 102 -5.10 3.76 -3.25
N SER A 103 -5.12 4.75 -2.35
CA SER A 103 -5.64 4.65 -0.97
C SER A 103 -6.61 5.81 -0.59
N PRO A 104 -7.85 5.81 -1.12
CA PRO A 104 -8.85 6.86 -0.95
C PRO A 104 -9.07 7.40 0.46
N ARG A 105 -9.12 6.50 1.45
CA ARG A 105 -9.34 6.80 2.88
C ARG A 105 -8.39 5.97 3.75
N GLY A 106 -7.12 5.89 3.34
CA GLY A 106 -6.12 5.04 3.97
C GLY A 106 -4.92 5.80 4.52
N SER A 107 -4.13 5.13 5.35
CA SER A 107 -2.84 5.63 5.83
C SER A 107 -1.70 4.90 5.15
N LEU A 108 -0.69 5.61 4.65
CA LEU A 108 0.55 5.03 4.15
C LEU A 108 1.72 5.49 5.00
N ALA A 109 2.57 4.58 5.44
CA ALA A 109 3.77 4.89 6.20
C ALA A 109 5.01 4.20 5.61
N ALA A 110 6.15 4.90 5.63
CA ALA A 110 7.44 4.39 5.17
C ALA A 110 7.39 3.87 3.72
N CYS A 111 7.10 4.78 2.79
CA CYS A 111 7.02 4.46 1.37
C CYS A 111 8.30 4.93 0.64
N TYR A 112 8.99 3.99 -0.03
CA TYR A 112 10.21 4.24 -0.80
C TYR A 112 10.08 3.91 -2.30
N ARG A 113 10.40 4.88 -3.18
CA ARG A 113 10.47 4.78 -4.66
C ARG A 113 9.16 4.36 -5.34
N PHE A 114 8.31 5.33 -5.67
CA PHE A 114 7.12 5.09 -6.48
C PHE A 114 6.93 6.20 -7.51
N PRO A 115 6.37 5.91 -8.70
CA PRO A 115 5.89 6.90 -9.65
C PRO A 115 4.75 7.78 -9.12
N CYS A 116 3.69 7.19 -8.55
CA CYS A 116 2.47 7.92 -8.22
C CYS A 116 1.78 7.39 -6.95
N ILE A 117 1.34 8.29 -6.05
CA ILE A 117 0.39 8.00 -4.97
C ILE A 117 -0.84 8.89 -5.09
N THR A 118 -2.03 8.30 -4.95
CA THR A 118 -3.30 9.01 -4.83
C THR A 118 -4.01 8.67 -3.51
N SER A 119 -4.11 9.65 -2.61
CA SER A 119 -4.69 9.51 -1.26
C SER A 119 -5.67 10.65 -0.89
N PRO A 120 -6.87 10.71 -1.51
CA PRO A 120 -7.86 11.79 -1.36
C PRO A 120 -8.13 12.29 0.06
N ARG A 121 -8.26 11.38 1.01
CA ARG A 121 -8.54 11.65 2.44
C ARG A 121 -7.62 10.84 3.35
N GLY A 122 -6.39 10.58 2.90
CA GLY A 122 -5.43 9.73 3.58
C GLY A 122 -4.32 10.49 4.28
N SER A 123 -3.56 9.80 5.12
CA SER A 123 -2.30 10.29 5.70
C SER A 123 -1.11 9.57 5.07
N LEU A 124 -0.08 10.31 4.69
CA LEU A 124 1.19 9.76 4.21
C LEU A 124 2.32 10.21 5.15
N ALA A 125 3.14 9.28 5.60
CA ALA A 125 4.29 9.55 6.46
C ALA A 125 5.55 8.89 5.92
N ALA A 126 6.69 9.59 6.03
CA ALA A 126 8.02 9.10 5.64
C ALA A 126 8.06 8.60 4.18
N CYS A 127 7.80 9.52 3.25
CA CYS A 127 7.81 9.22 1.82
C CYS A 127 9.12 9.72 1.18
N TYR A 128 9.85 8.82 0.53
CA TYR A 128 11.12 9.10 -0.15
C TYR A 128 11.11 8.79 -1.66
N ARG A 129 11.51 9.78 -2.49
CA ARG A 129 11.65 9.71 -3.97
C ARG A 129 10.37 9.33 -4.73
N PHE A 130 9.54 10.31 -5.04
CA PHE A 130 8.40 10.10 -5.94
C PHE A 130 8.27 11.23 -6.95
N PRO A 131 7.82 10.98 -8.19
CA PRO A 131 7.38 11.99 -9.14
C PRO A 131 6.20 12.85 -8.64
N CYS A 132 5.11 12.21 -8.17
CA CYS A 132 3.85 12.92 -7.91
C CYS A 132 3.09 12.35 -6.69
N ILE A 133 2.60 13.24 -5.82
CA ILE A 133 1.58 12.92 -4.79
C ILE A 133 0.34 13.82 -4.98
N THR A 134 -0.84 13.21 -4.91
CA THR A 134 -2.13 13.92 -4.87
C THR A 134 -2.91 13.55 -3.61
N SER A 135 -3.04 14.50 -2.67
CA SER A 135 -3.72 14.32 -1.38
C SER A 135 -4.66 15.50 -1.02
N PRO A 136 -5.81 15.63 -1.71
CA PRO A 136 -6.75 16.75 -1.61
C PRO A 136 -7.12 17.23 -0.20
N ARG A 137 -7.35 16.29 0.73
CA ARG A 137 -7.72 16.53 2.13
C ARG A 137 -6.87 15.69 3.08
N GLY A 138 -5.65 15.37 2.68
CA GLY A 138 -4.75 14.47 3.41
C GLY A 138 -3.66 15.21 4.18
N SER A 139 -2.97 14.48 5.06
CA SER A 139 -1.76 14.96 5.72
C SER A 139 -0.52 14.27 5.15
N LEU A 140 0.51 15.03 4.83
CA LEU A 140 1.82 14.51 4.42
C LEU A 140 2.87 14.93 5.44
N ALA A 141 3.67 13.99 5.92
CA ALA A 141 4.76 14.24 6.86
C ALA A 141 6.06 13.58 6.38
N ALA A 142 7.19 14.29 6.55
CA ALA A 142 8.53 13.80 6.26
C ALA A 142 8.68 13.32 4.80
N CYS A 143 8.45 14.23 3.86
CA CYS A 143 8.57 13.96 2.43
C CYS A 143 9.91 14.47 1.88
N TYR A 144 10.68 13.60 1.23
CA TYR A 144 11.98 13.91 0.63
C TYR A 144 12.03 13.64 -0.89
N ARG A 145 12.50 14.63 -1.66
CA ARG A 145 12.78 14.59 -3.11
C ARG A 145 11.57 14.25 -3.99
N PHE A 146 10.74 15.24 -4.31
CA PHE A 146 9.65 15.07 -5.28
C PHE A 146 9.56 16.24 -6.26
N PRO A 147 9.22 16.00 -7.53
CA PRO A 147 8.83 17.02 -8.49
C PRO A 147 7.58 17.82 -8.07
N CYS A 148 6.49 17.14 -7.68
CA CYS A 148 5.18 17.80 -7.49
C CYS A 148 4.37 17.21 -6.32
N ILE A 149 3.80 18.09 -5.48
CA ILE A 149 2.74 17.75 -4.50
C ILE A 149 1.51 18.63 -4.74
N THR A 150 0.31 18.01 -4.72
CA THR A 150 -0.97 18.73 -4.73
C THR A 150 -1.82 18.35 -3.51
N SER A 151 -2.00 19.32 -2.60
CA SER A 151 -2.74 19.15 -1.33
C SER A 151 -3.62 20.36 -0.98
N PRO A 152 -4.69 20.63 -1.75
CA PRO A 152 -5.50 21.85 -1.66
C PRO A 152 -6.10 22.18 -0.30
N ARG A 153 -6.42 21.18 0.53
CA ARG A 153 -6.91 21.37 1.91
C ARG A 153 -6.17 20.46 2.90
N GLY A 154 -4.92 20.13 2.59
CA GLY A 154 -4.10 19.20 3.37
C GLY A 154 -3.10 19.90 4.28
N SER A 155 -2.41 19.13 5.10
CA SER A 155 -1.26 19.60 5.88
C SER A 155 0.02 18.96 5.36
N LEU A 156 1.07 19.76 5.17
CA LEU A 156 2.41 19.30 4.80
C LEU A 156 3.40 19.68 5.90
N VAL A 157 4.15 18.70 6.41
CA VAL A 157 5.14 18.90 7.46
C VAL A 157 6.47 18.26 7.04
N ALA A 158 7.58 18.97 7.24
CA ALA A 158 8.94 18.47 7.00
C ALA A 158 9.15 18.00 5.54
N CYS A 159 8.98 18.91 4.59
CA CYS A 159 9.17 18.64 3.17
C CYS A 159 10.53 19.18 2.69
N TYR A 160 11.38 18.32 2.14
CA TYR A 160 12.69 18.67 1.57
C TYR A 160 12.83 18.41 0.06
N ARG A 161 13.34 19.41 -0.68
CA ARG A 161 13.70 19.38 -2.12
C ARG A 161 12.52 19.10 -3.06
N PHE A 162 11.75 20.14 -3.38
CA PHE A 162 10.68 20.06 -4.37
C PHE A 162 10.69 21.24 -5.33
N PRO A 163 10.49 21.03 -6.64
CA PRO A 163 10.19 22.07 -7.60
C PRO A 163 8.86 22.79 -7.33
N CYS A 164 7.78 22.04 -7.08
CA CYS A 164 6.42 22.59 -7.05
C CYS A 164 5.56 22.00 -5.91
N ILE A 165 4.94 22.86 -5.10
CA ILE A 165 3.87 22.50 -4.15
C ILE A 165 2.65 23.37 -4.43
N THR A 166 1.46 22.75 -4.45
CA THR A 166 0.18 23.45 -4.55
C THR A 166 -0.73 23.13 -3.34
N SER A 167 -0.95 24.10 -2.46
CA SER A 167 -1.73 23.95 -1.22
C SER A 167 -2.56 25.21 -0.86
N PRO A 168 -3.51 25.63 -1.72
CA PRO A 168 -4.24 26.91 -1.59
C PRO A 168 -4.99 27.15 -0.28
N ARG A 169 -5.38 26.10 0.45
CA ARG A 169 -6.02 26.19 1.78
C ARG A 169 -5.40 25.21 2.78
N GLY A 170 -4.14 24.85 2.56
CA GLY A 170 -3.41 23.90 3.39
C GLY A 170 -2.46 24.58 4.37
N SER A 171 -1.91 23.80 5.31
CA SER A 171 -0.83 24.24 6.19
C SER A 171 0.52 23.68 5.72
N LEU A 172 1.55 24.52 5.72
CA LEU A 172 2.93 24.15 5.37
C LEU A 172 3.85 24.44 6.56
N VAL A 173 4.59 23.43 7.03
CA VAL A 173 5.53 23.58 8.16
C VAL A 173 6.87 22.93 7.81
N ALA A 174 7.98 23.61 8.12
CA ALA A 174 9.35 23.10 7.95
C ALA A 174 9.64 22.61 6.52
N CYS A 175 9.42 23.49 5.55
CA CYS A 175 9.61 23.22 4.14
C CYS A 175 10.98 23.79 3.71
N TYR A 176 11.81 23.02 3.00
CA TYR A 176 13.14 23.46 2.53
C TYR A 176 13.39 23.24 1.01
N ARG A 177 13.93 24.30 0.36
CA ARG A 177 14.45 24.34 -1.02
C ARG A 177 13.38 24.16 -2.11
N PHE A 178 12.59 25.20 -2.35
CA PHE A 178 11.55 25.28 -3.40
C PHE A 178 11.75 26.49 -4.31
N PRO A 179 11.64 26.31 -5.63
CA PRO A 179 11.54 27.41 -6.57
C PRO A 179 10.09 27.95 -6.69
N CYS A 180 9.04 27.15 -6.44
CA CYS A 180 7.64 27.59 -6.61
C CYS A 180 6.68 27.00 -5.56
N ILE A 181 5.93 27.85 -4.85
CA ILE A 181 4.84 27.47 -3.93
C ILE A 181 3.58 28.24 -4.35
N THR A 182 2.47 27.53 -4.56
CA THR A 182 1.13 28.07 -4.88
C THR A 182 0.05 27.50 -3.96
#